data_AF-A0A4Q4BQP2-F1
#
_entry.id   AF-A0A4Q4BQP2-F1
#
_cell.length_a   1.000
_cell.length_b   1.000
_cell.length_c   1.000
_cell.angle_alpha   90.00
_cell.angle_beta   90.00
_cell.angle_gamma   90.00
#
_symmetry.space_group_name_H-M   'P 1'
#
loop_
_entity.id
_entity.type
_entity.pdbx_description
1 polymer ?
#
loop_
_entity_poly.entity_id
_entity_poly.type
_entity_poly.pdbx_seq_one_letter_code
_entity_poly.pdbx_strand_id
1 'polypeptide(L)'
;MARTPTSGDDLFDLRLARSAPDLFPMLDAIYGGRPDEAAFREKLVKVLRKGWADRPDDLKRLDLQRDLEPDWFQRPGMAGYVFYIDRFNGSLKGVLE
;
A
#
# COMPACT_ATOMS: atom_id res chain seq x y z
N MET A 1 -8.77 -28.43 -12.58
CA MET A 1 -9.44 -27.22 -13.09
C MET A 1 -8.61 -26.02 -12.67
N ALA A 2 -8.04 -25.27 -13.61
CA ALA A 2 -7.32 -24.04 -13.28
C ALA A 2 -8.32 -23.02 -12.73
N ARG A 3 -8.12 -22.55 -11.50
CA ARG A 3 -8.92 -21.46 -10.93
C ARG A 3 -8.71 -20.23 -11.83
N THR A 4 -9.81 -19.59 -12.20
CA THR A 4 -9.80 -18.27 -12.84
C THR A 4 -8.90 -17.35 -12.01
N PRO A 5 -7.97 -16.59 -12.64
CA PRO A 5 -7.16 -15.64 -11.89
C PRO A 5 -8.11 -14.73 -11.11
N THR A 6 -7.83 -14.53 -9.82
CA THR A 6 -8.53 -13.55 -9.00
C THR A 6 -8.49 -12.23 -9.76
N SER A 7 -9.66 -11.64 -10.00
CA SER A 7 -9.74 -10.32 -10.62
C SER A 7 -8.95 -9.32 -9.77
N GLY A 8 -8.49 -8.21 -10.36
CA GLY A 8 -7.80 -7.18 -9.59
C GLY A 8 -8.59 -6.72 -8.36
N ASP A 9 -9.93 -6.74 -8.45
CA ASP A 9 -10.83 -6.40 -7.35
C ASP A 9 -10.85 -7.45 -6.23
N ASP A 10 -10.76 -8.74 -6.56
CA ASP A 10 -10.71 -9.80 -5.55
C ASP A 10 -9.44 -9.69 -4.67
N LEU A 11 -8.30 -9.30 -5.24
CA LEU A 11 -7.06 -9.15 -4.47
C LEU A 11 -7.16 -7.99 -3.46
N PHE A 12 -7.84 -6.90 -3.84
CA PHE A 12 -8.09 -5.80 -2.90
C PHE A 12 -8.95 -6.28 -1.73
N ASP A 13 -10.05 -6.99 -2.01
CA ASP A 13 -10.95 -7.45 -0.96
C ASP A 13 -10.28 -8.45 -0.01
N LEU A 14 -9.44 -9.36 -0.55
CA LEU A 14 -8.63 -10.27 0.26
C LEU A 14 -7.64 -9.53 1.18
N ARG A 15 -6.94 -8.51 0.66
CA ARG A 15 -6.01 -7.71 1.45
C ARG A 15 -6.73 -6.86 2.50
N LEU A 16 -7.86 -6.26 2.15
CA LEU A 16 -8.69 -5.51 3.08
C LEU A 16 -9.19 -6.40 4.21
N ALA A 17 -9.69 -7.60 3.90
CA ALA A 17 -10.14 -8.56 4.91
C ALA A 17 -8.99 -8.99 5.84
N ARG A 18 -7.79 -9.22 5.31
CA ARG A 18 -6.59 -9.55 6.10
C ARG A 18 -6.21 -8.42 7.06
N SER A 19 -6.28 -7.17 6.63
CA SER A 19 -5.84 -6.00 7.41
C SER A 19 -6.94 -5.36 8.26
N ALA A 20 -8.21 -5.70 8.04
CA ALA A 20 -9.35 -5.16 8.78
C ALA A 20 -9.24 -5.32 10.32
N PRO A 21 -8.76 -6.47 10.86
CA PRO A 21 -8.60 -6.64 12.31
C PRO A 21 -7.55 -5.70 12.93
N ASP A 22 -6.58 -5.23 12.15
CA ASP A 22 -5.60 -4.24 12.63
C ASP A 22 -6.16 -2.83 12.44
N LEU A 23 -6.73 -2.54 11.27
CA LEU A 23 -7.12 -1.19 10.89
C LEU A 23 -8.33 -0.66 11.70
N PHE A 24 -9.45 -1.39 11.70
CA PHE A 24 -10.70 -0.84 12.21
C PHE A 24 -10.77 -0.77 13.74
N PRO A 25 -10.31 -1.77 14.52
CA PRO A 25 -10.31 -1.66 15.97
C PRO A 25 -9.43 -0.50 16.47
N MET A 26 -8.28 -0.25 15.83
CA MET A 26 -7.44 0.90 16.19
C MET A 26 -8.11 2.23 15.85
N LEU A 27 -8.79 2.33 14.71
CA LEU A 27 -9.58 3.52 14.37
C LEU A 27 -10.74 3.74 15.35
N ASP A 28 -11.45 2.66 15.72
CA ASP A 28 -12.55 2.69 16.70
C ASP A 28 -12.06 3.16 18.08
N ALA A 29 -10.92 2.65 18.54
CA ALA A 29 -10.36 3.00 19.84
C ALA A 29 -10.05 4.51 19.97
N ILE A 30 -9.65 5.16 18.86
CA ILE A 30 -9.26 6.57 18.85
C ILE A 30 -10.45 7.48 18.49
N TYR A 31 -11.33 7.02 17.59
CA TYR A 31 -12.35 7.86 16.94
C TYR A 31 -13.79 7.35 17.07
N GLY A 32 -14.03 6.23 17.74
CA GLY A 32 -15.34 5.56 17.90
C GLY A 32 -16.45 6.45 18.44
N GLY A 33 -16.11 7.41 19.30
CA GLY A 33 -17.07 8.36 19.87
C GLY A 33 -17.50 9.49 18.93
N ARG A 34 -16.94 9.58 17.71
CA ARG A 34 -17.26 10.66 16.79
C ARG A 34 -18.58 10.41 16.07
N PRO A 35 -19.45 11.44 15.91
CA PRO A 35 -20.69 11.30 15.15
C PRO A 35 -20.50 10.93 13.68
N ASP A 36 -19.34 11.24 13.10
CA ASP A 36 -18.99 11.00 11.68
C ASP A 36 -18.16 9.74 11.44
N GLU A 37 -17.95 8.91 12.46
CA GLU A 37 -17.03 7.77 12.42
C GLU A 37 -17.38 6.76 11.31
N ALA A 38 -18.65 6.35 11.23
CA ALA A 38 -19.10 5.40 10.21
C ALA A 38 -18.92 5.96 8.79
N ALA A 39 -19.27 7.23 8.58
CA ALA A 39 -19.09 7.91 7.30
C ALA A 39 -17.60 8.04 6.94
N PHE A 40 -16.74 8.26 7.93
CA PHE A 40 -15.30 8.26 7.75
C PHE A 40 -14.76 6.89 7.31
N ARG A 41 -15.20 5.78 7.95
CA ARG A 41 -14.81 4.42 7.54
C ARG A 41 -15.17 4.14 6.09
N GLU A 42 -16.40 4.47 5.68
CA GLU A 42 -16.83 4.28 4.30
C GLU A 42 -15.99 5.10 3.31
N LYS A 43 -15.72 6.38 3.66
CA LYS A 43 -14.88 7.26 2.84
C LYS A 43 -13.46 6.70 2.71
N LEU A 44 -12.90 6.19 3.79
CA LEU A 44 -11.57 5.56 3.80
C LEU A 44 -11.53 4.37 2.84
N VAL A 45 -12.49 3.45 2.92
CA VAL A 45 -12.53 2.28 2.03
C VAL A 45 -12.70 2.71 0.57
N LYS A 46 -13.51 3.73 0.28
CA LYS A 46 -13.65 4.30 -1.08
C LYS A 46 -12.33 4.85 -1.62
N VAL A 47 -11.58 5.58 -0.79
CA VAL A 47 -10.25 6.12 -1.16
C VAL A 47 -9.25 4.99 -1.39
N LEU A 48 -9.22 3.98 -0.52
CA LEU A 48 -8.33 2.81 -0.68
C LEU A 48 -8.62 2.05 -1.97
N ARG A 49 -9.91 1.80 -2.27
CA ARG A 49 -10.31 1.10 -3.49
C ARG A 49 -9.94 1.90 -4.74
N LYS A 50 -10.16 3.23 -4.72
CA LYS A 50 -9.72 4.11 -5.81
C LYS A 50 -8.20 4.07 -5.99
N GLY A 51 -7.45 4.15 -4.89
CA GLY A 51 -5.98 4.07 -4.93
C GLY A 51 -5.47 2.75 -5.50
N TRP A 52 -6.16 1.64 -5.24
CA TRP A 52 -5.86 0.35 -5.86
C TRP A 52 -6.20 0.31 -7.35
N ALA A 53 -7.37 0.83 -7.74
CA ALA A 53 -7.78 0.90 -9.14
C ALA A 53 -6.79 1.73 -9.97
N ASP A 54 -6.38 2.89 -9.45
CA ASP A 54 -5.47 3.83 -10.11
C ASP A 54 -3.98 3.38 -10.05
N ARG A 55 -3.65 2.31 -9.31
CA ARG A 55 -2.26 1.84 -9.15
C ARG A 55 -1.74 1.18 -10.44
N PRO A 56 -0.60 1.62 -10.98
CA PRO A 56 0.06 1.00 -12.13
C PRO A 56 0.33 -0.50 -11.96
N ASP A 57 0.23 -1.26 -13.06
CA ASP A 57 0.33 -2.73 -13.04
C ASP A 57 1.71 -3.25 -12.60
N ASP A 58 2.78 -2.54 -12.96
CA ASP A 58 4.15 -2.84 -12.51
C ASP A 58 4.28 -2.69 -10.99
N LEU A 59 3.61 -1.70 -10.40
CA LEU A 59 3.56 -1.52 -8.95
C LEU A 59 2.67 -2.56 -8.26
N LYS A 60 1.56 -2.98 -8.88
CA LYS A 60 0.75 -4.11 -8.36
C LYS A 60 1.55 -5.40 -8.36
N ARG A 61 2.36 -5.64 -9.40
CA ARG A 61 3.30 -6.78 -9.46
C ARG A 61 4.35 -6.67 -8.36
N LEU A 62 4.93 -5.49 -8.13
CA LEU A 62 5.89 -5.26 -7.06
C LEU A 62 5.29 -5.54 -5.67
N ASP A 63 4.02 -5.18 -5.45
CA ASP A 63 3.33 -5.51 -4.20
C ASP A 63 3.27 -7.03 -3.98
N LEU A 64 2.94 -7.80 -5.02
CA LEU A 64 2.90 -9.26 -4.94
C LEU A 64 4.28 -9.87 -4.68
N GLN A 65 5.32 -9.34 -5.32
CA GLN A 65 6.70 -9.78 -5.06
C GLN A 65 7.08 -9.57 -3.60
N ARG A 66 6.75 -8.42 -3.03
CA ARG A 66 7.05 -8.10 -1.61
C ARG A 66 6.20 -8.89 -0.63
N ASP A 67 4.95 -9.22 -0.98
CA ASP A 67 4.11 -10.13 -0.17
C ASP A 67 4.71 -11.55 -0.10
N LEU A 68 5.34 -12.03 -1.18
CA LEU A 68 6.01 -13.33 -1.24
C LEU A 68 7.40 -13.33 -0.59
N GLU A 69 8.00 -12.16 -0.43
CA GLU A 69 9.35 -11.98 0.09
C GLU A 69 9.36 -11.01 1.28
N PRO A 70 8.70 -11.34 2.40
CA PRO A 70 8.56 -10.41 3.54
C PRO A 70 9.90 -10.01 4.17
N ASP A 71 10.96 -10.78 3.95
CA ASP A 71 12.32 -10.53 4.43
C ASP A 71 13.16 -9.64 3.49
N TRP A 72 12.62 -9.19 2.35
CA TRP A 72 13.40 -8.52 1.29
C TRP A 72 14.26 -7.36 1.82
N PHE A 73 13.75 -6.61 2.80
CA PHE A 73 14.43 -5.45 3.40
C PHE A 73 15.51 -5.82 4.43
N GLN A 74 15.55 -7.07 4.89
CA GLN A 74 16.51 -7.57 5.88
C GLN A 74 17.72 -8.25 5.22
N ARG A 75 17.69 -8.48 3.91
CA ARG A 75 18.73 -9.22 3.20
C ARG A 75 20.04 -8.42 3.15
N PRO A 76 21.21 -9.07 3.26
CA PRO A 76 22.51 -8.39 3.30
C PRO A 76 22.82 -7.50 2.08
N GLY A 77 22.17 -7.75 0.93
CA GLY A 77 22.33 -6.95 -0.29
C GLY A 77 21.62 -5.59 -0.26
N MET A 78 20.83 -5.29 0.78
CA MET A 78 20.10 -4.03 0.89
C MET A 78 20.97 -2.94 1.52
N ALA A 79 21.58 -2.10 0.68
CA ALA A 79 22.26 -0.88 1.11
C ALA A 79 21.40 0.35 0.81
N GLY A 80 21.18 1.21 1.80
CA GLY A 80 20.46 2.47 1.67
C GLY A 80 21.40 3.65 1.41
N TYR A 81 20.94 4.64 0.66
CA TYR A 81 21.64 5.92 0.47
C TYR A 81 20.66 7.07 0.72
N VAL A 82 21.15 8.14 1.37
CA VAL A 82 20.33 9.30 1.76
C VAL A 82 21.05 10.57 1.35
N PHE A 83 20.35 11.44 0.64
CA PHE A 83 20.87 12.72 0.17
C PHE A 83 19.74 13.73 -0.05
N TYR A 84 20.12 15.01 -0.13
CA TYR A 84 19.23 16.08 -0.55
C TYR A 84 19.33 16.27 -2.06
N ILE A 85 18.21 16.22 -2.78
CA ILE A 85 18.17 16.27 -4.26
C ILE A 85 18.92 17.50 -4.79
N ASP A 86 18.63 18.67 -4.23
CA ASP A 86 19.23 19.96 -4.59
C ASP A 86 20.74 19.99 -4.34
N ARG A 87 21.21 19.39 -3.23
CA ARG A 87 22.63 19.38 -2.87
C ARG A 87 23.44 18.29 -3.56
N PHE A 88 22.81 17.18 -3.92
CA PHE A 88 23.48 16.05 -4.56
C PHE A 88 23.57 16.23 -6.07
N ASN A 89 22.45 16.58 -6.71
CA ASN A 89 22.44 16.75 -8.16
C ASN A 89 21.42 17.78 -8.69
N GLY A 90 21.12 18.83 -7.91
CA GLY A 90 20.35 20.01 -8.30
C GLY A 90 18.84 19.80 -8.50
N SER A 91 18.43 18.71 -9.15
CA SER A 91 17.04 18.41 -9.49
C SER A 91 16.77 16.91 -9.53
N LEU A 92 15.49 16.54 -9.51
CA LEU A 92 15.09 15.15 -9.65
C LEU A 92 15.54 14.52 -10.99
N LYS A 93 15.56 15.31 -12.07
CA LYS A 93 16.07 14.84 -13.37
C LYS A 93 17.57 14.61 -13.34
N GLY A 94 18.32 15.47 -12.66
CA GLY A 94 19.76 15.29 -12.46
C GLY A 94 20.06 13.94 -11.82
N VAL A 95 19.28 13.51 -10.82
CA VAL A 95 19.49 12.20 -10.15
C VAL A 95 19.41 10.99 -11.12
N LEU A 96 18.81 11.14 -12.30
CA LEU A 96 18.68 10.06 -13.29
C LEU A 96 19.87 9.96 -14.27
N GLU A 97 20.78 10.95 -14.26
CA GLU A 97 22.00 11.01 -15.09
C GLU A 97 23.20 10.40 -14.36
#